data_AF-A0A7C7Q623-F1
#
_entry.id   AF-A0A7C7Q623-F1
#
_cell.length_a   1.000
_cell.length_b   1.000
_cell.length_c   1.000
_cell.angle_alpha   90.00
_cell.angle_beta   90.00
_cell.angle_gamma   90.00
#
_symmetry.space_group_name_H-M   'P 1'
#
loop_
_entity.id
_entity.type
_entity.pdbx_description
1 polymer ?
#
loop_
_entity_poly.entity_id
_entity_poly.type
_entity_poly.pdbx_seq_one_letter_code
_entity_poly.pdbx_strand_id
1 'polypeptide(L)' 'MQREWLTVALSVVVATAIACAQREQQPINQLTVEEKADGFVLLFNGRDLSNWVVMGKRDGWTVKDGV' A
#
# COMPACT_ATOMS: atom_id res chain seq x y z
N MET A 1 27.83 -4.42 35.33
CA MET A 1 27.56 -3.14 34.64
C MET A 1 27.62 -3.20 33.10
N GLN A 2 28.33 -4.12 32.44
CA GLN A 2 28.45 -4.11 30.95
C GLN A 2 27.27 -4.74 30.18
N ARG A 3 26.47 -5.60 30.83
CA ARG A 3 25.36 -6.33 30.18
C ARG A 3 24.17 -5.43 29.84
N GLU A 4 23.93 -4.38 30.60
CA GLU A 4 22.80 -3.46 30.40
C GLU A 4 22.97 -2.62 29.12
N TRP A 5 24.19 -2.14 28.86
CA TRP A 5 24.53 -1.38 27.65
C TRP A 5 24.44 -2.22 26.38
N LEU A 6 24.85 -3.49 26.44
CA LEU A 6 24.74 -4.43 25.33
C LEU A 6 23.28 -4.72 24.97
N THR A 7 22.40 -4.80 25.97
CA THR A 7 20.96 -5.05 25.77
C THR A 7 20.27 -3.84 25.15
N VAL A 8 20.61 -2.63 25.63
CA VAL A 8 20.08 -1.37 25.07
C VAL A 8 20.55 -1.18 23.61
N ALA A 9 21.85 -1.36 23.34
CA ALA A 9 22.40 -1.22 21.99
C ALA A 9 21.77 -2.22 20.99
N LEU A 10 21.57 -3.47 21.41
CA LEU A 10 20.93 -4.50 20.58
C LEU A 10 19.46 -4.16 20.29
N SER A 11 18.71 -3.66 21.28
CA SER A 11 17.30 -3.29 21.10
C SER A 11 17.09 -2.10 20.14
N VAL A 12 18.02 -1.14 20.11
CA VAL A 12 17.97 0.02 19.19
C VAL A 12 18.24 -0.39 17.73
N VAL A 13 19.12 -1.36 17.49
CA VAL A 13 19.41 -1.90 16.15
C VAL A 13 18.21 -2.68 15.59
N VAL A 14 17.51 -3.44 16.44
CA VAL A 14 16.31 -4.18 16.04
C VAL A 14 15.16 -3.21 15.68
N ALA A 15 14.94 -2.16 16.47
CA ALA A 15 13.88 -1.18 16.23
C ALA A 15 14.04 -0.39 14.92
N THR A 16 15.29 -0.10 14.51
CA THR A 16 15.58 0.65 13.28
C THR A 16 15.46 -0.20 12.01
N ALA A 17 15.77 -1.50 12.07
CA ALA A 17 15.58 -2.42 10.94
C ALA A 17 14.08 -2.65 10.62
N ILE A 18 13.24 -2.66 11.65
CA ILE A 18 11.78 -2.88 11.53
C ILE A 18 11.08 -1.69 10.85
N ALA A 19 11.52 -0.45 11.11
CA ALA A 19 10.96 0.75 10.47
C ALA A 19 11.23 0.81 8.95
N CYS A 20 12.35 0.25 8.47
CA CYS A 20 12.63 0.12 7.04
C CYS A 20 11.85 -1.02 6.37
N ALA A 21 11.57 -2.11 7.10
CA ALA A 21 10.80 -3.24 6.60
C ALA A 21 9.29 -2.97 6.51
N GLN A 22 8.77 -2.07 7.35
CA GLN A 22 7.33 -1.75 7.40
C GLN A 22 6.82 -0.80 6.30
N ARG A 23 7.68 -0.35 5.37
CA ARG A 23 7.19 0.28 4.13
C ARG A 23 6.77 -0.78 3.12
N GLU A 24 5.87 -1.68 3.52
CA GLU A 24 5.12 -2.47 2.55
C GLU A 24 4.24 -1.48 1.78
N GLN A 25 4.52 -1.37 0.49
CA GLN A 25 3.79 -0.52 -0.45
C GLN A 25 2.31 -0.88 -0.32
N GLN A 26 1.49 0.12 0.03
CA GLN A 26 0.04 -0.08 0.15
C GLN A 26 -0.49 -0.78 -1.10
N PRO A 27 -1.37 -1.80 -0.97
CA PRO A 27 -1.88 -2.52 -2.12
C PRO A 27 -2.58 -1.56 -3.09
N ILE A 28 -2.18 -1.62 -4.37
CA ILE A 28 -2.72 -0.76 -5.43
C ILE A 28 -4.25 -0.91 -5.52
N ASN A 29 -4.96 0.19 -5.79
CA ASN A 29 -6.43 0.25 -5.87
C ASN A 29 -7.14 -0.18 -4.56
N GLN A 30 -6.55 0.16 -3.40
CA GLN A 30 -7.22 0.08 -2.11
C GLN A 30 -7.09 1.41 -1.37
N LEU A 31 -8.19 1.86 -0.77
CA LEU A 31 -8.18 3.07 0.06
C LEU A 31 -7.55 2.76 1.42
N THR A 32 -6.70 3.67 1.89
CA THR A 32 -6.18 3.64 3.27
C THR A 32 -7.30 3.89 4.27
N VAL A 33 -7.01 3.73 5.56
CA VAL A 33 -7.99 4.00 6.63
C VAL A 33 -8.34 5.48 6.68
N GLU A 34 -7.34 6.34 6.47
CA GLU A 34 -7.45 7.79 6.46
C GLU A 34 -8.29 8.26 5.27
N GLU A 35 -8.03 7.75 4.07
CA GLU A 35 -8.83 8.07 2.88
C GLU A 35 -10.30 7.70 3.04
N LYS A 36 -10.59 6.53 3.64
CA LYS A 36 -11.96 6.14 3.97
C LYS A 36 -12.60 7.09 4.99
N ALA A 37 -11.84 7.53 6.00
CA ALA A 37 -12.31 8.48 7.01
C ALA A 37 -12.59 9.87 6.40
N ASP A 38 -11.78 10.29 5.43
CA ASP A 38 -11.95 11.53 4.67
C ASP A 38 -13.07 11.45 3.60
N GLY A 39 -13.70 10.27 3.44
CA GLY A 39 -14.85 10.07 2.56
C GLY A 39 -14.48 9.80 1.10
N PHE A 40 -13.26 9.34 0.81
CA PHE A 40 -12.87 8.93 -0.53
C PHE A 40 -13.66 7.70 -0.99
N VAL A 41 -13.87 7.62 -2.31
CA VAL A 41 -14.55 6.50 -2.96
C VAL A 41 -13.64 5.90 -4.03
N LEU A 42 -13.51 4.58 -4.03
CA LEU A 42 -12.71 3.85 -4.99
C LEU A 42 -13.47 3.73 -6.32
N LEU A 43 -13.08 4.53 -7.33
CA LEU A 43 -13.73 4.53 -8.66
C LEU A 43 -13.24 3.40 -9.57
N PHE A 44 -11.98 2.99 -9.43
CA PHE A 44 -11.39 1.91 -10.21
C PHE A 44 -10.93 0.79 -9.27
N ASN A 45 -11.34 -0.43 -9.57
CA ASN A 45 -11.15 -1.58 -8.69
C ASN A 45 -9.84 -2.36 -8.95
N GLY A 46 -9.07 -1.98 -9.98
CA GLY A 46 -7.83 -2.67 -10.35
C GLY A 46 -8.00 -4.04 -11.00
N ARG A 47 -9.22 -4.45 -11.36
CA ARG A 47 -9.50 -5.78 -11.93
C ARG A 47 -10.17 -5.70 -13.29
N ASP A 48 -11.08 -4.74 -13.46
CA ASP A 48 -11.87 -4.59 -14.68
C ASP A 48 -12.46 -3.18 -14.80
N LEU A 49 -13.19 -2.96 -15.88
CA LEU A 49 -13.88 -1.69 -16.19
C LEU A 49 -15.33 -1.70 -15.71
N SER A 50 -15.66 -2.42 -14.64
CA SER A 50 -17.01 -2.39 -14.05
C SER A 50 -17.40 -0.96 -13.69
N ASN A 51 -18.62 -0.55 -14.07
CA ASN A 51 -19.14 0.81 -13.91
C ASN A 51 -18.45 1.89 -14.76
N TRP A 52 -17.55 1.50 -15.66
CA TRP A 52 -16.97 2.40 -16.66
C TRP A 52 -17.62 2.18 -18.03
N VAL A 53 -17.83 3.27 -18.78
CA VAL A 53 -18.29 3.21 -20.16
C VAL A 53 -17.07 3.39 -21.07
N VAL A 54 -16.75 2.36 -21.85
CA VAL A 54 -15.66 2.43 -22.83
C VAL A 54 -16.09 3.28 -24.01
N MET A 55 -15.43 4.42 -24.18
CA MET A 55 -15.57 5.28 -25.36
C MET A 55 -14.52 4.87 -26.41
N GLY A 56 -14.97 4.62 -27.65
CA GLY A 56 -14.11 4.20 -28.75
C GLY A 56 -14.03 2.69 -28.95
N LYS A 57 -12.87 2.17 -29.31
CA LYS A 57 -12.69 0.72 -29.55
C LYS A 57 -12.72 -0.03 -28.22
N ARG A 58 -13.56 -1.07 -28.13
CA ARG A 58 -13.70 -1.92 -26.93
C ARG A 58 -12.35 -2.47 -26.45
N ASP A 59 -11.50 -2.91 -27.37
CA ASP A 59 -10.21 -3.51 -27.05
C ASP A 59 -9.08 -2.47 -26.93
N GLY A 60 -9.42 -1.18 -26.94
CA GLY A 60 -8.47 -0.10 -26.74
C GLY A 60 -8.04 0.06 -25.27
N TRP A 61 -8.73 -0.60 -24.34
CA TRP A 61 -8.49 -0.54 -22.91
C TRP A 61 -8.42 -1.95 -22.33
N THR A 62 -7.49 -2.16 -21.41
CA THR A 62 -7.28 -3.43 -20.72
C THR A 62 -6.74 -3.15 -19.34
N VAL A 63 -7.08 -3.99 -18.36
CA VAL A 63 -6.52 -3.93 -17.02
C VAL A 63 -5.42 -4.97 -16.90
N LYS A 64 -4.20 -4.56 -16.56
CA LYS A 64 -3.02 -5.42 -16.38
C LYS A 64 -2.29 -5.03 -15.12
N ASP A 65 -2.05 -6.01 -14.25
CA ASP A 65 -1.34 -5.82 -12.98
C ASP A 65 -1.96 -4.71 -12.10
N GLY A 66 -3.27 -4.49 -12.22
CA GLY A 66 -3.98 -3.45 -11.48
C GLY A 66 -4.06 -2.09 -12.17
N VAL A 67 -3.63 -1.97 -13.43
CA VAL A 67 -3.59 -0.69 -14.19
C VAL A 67 -4.31 -0.80 -15.52
#